data_AF-A0A077R5S7-F1
#
_entry.id   AF-A0A077R5S7-F1
#
_cell.length_a   1.000
_cell.length_b   1.000
_cell.length_c   1.000
_cell.angle_alpha   90.00
_cell.angle_beta   90.00
_cell.angle_gamma   90.00
#
_symmetry.space_group_name_H-M   'P 1'
#
loop_
_entity.id
_entity.type
_entity.pdbx_description
1 polymer ?
#
loop_
_entity_poly.entity_id
_entity_poly.type
_entity_poly.pdbx_seq_one_letter_code
_entity_poly.pdbx_strand_id
1 'polypeptide(L)'
;MNGQYEATPSRPKITVRQLNRDHANFILENVDLSFANSFRRIMIADIPTVAIDMVEIRNNTTVLPDEFLAHRLGMVPLLSMDCAKALVDHRDCACEDGCDRCSVELTLRARCTTRGNLEVTSRDLIRSDTIENATIYDDDAMTEPAAPKHPDFGRPVGHDGSIPPIMLVKMSKGQELHIRCIARKGFAKEHAKWSPCSAVGFEYDPHNSLRHTTYWYEFDAKQEWPEGPNAELEEPPQEGAPFDYNRKANRFYFDVEASGSMHPAEIVETGLGLLEYRVAQIVQELSMLDEQPGGDAGVMENGMIDPYGGQGTGQNGGMEFNRGMGDINGYQGQAANPYASGWE
;
A
#
# COMPACT_ATOMS: atom_id res chain seq x y z
N MET A 1 -20.65 30.20 35.12
CA MET A 1 -19.42 30.80 34.56
C MET A 1 -19.03 29.95 33.37
N ASN A 2 -19.13 30.53 32.19
CA ASN A 2 -18.97 29.87 30.89
C ASN A 2 -17.50 29.49 30.69
N GLY A 3 -17.21 28.18 30.61
CA GLY A 3 -15.93 27.67 30.17
C GLY A 3 -15.95 27.42 28.67
N GLN A 4 -15.89 28.49 27.87
CA GLN A 4 -15.49 28.38 26.47
C GLN A 4 -13.96 28.52 26.40
N TYR A 5 -13.29 27.37 26.35
CA TYR A 5 -11.97 27.27 25.72
C TYR A 5 -12.08 26.18 24.64
N GLU A 6 -12.85 26.48 23.58
CA GLU A 6 -12.57 25.85 22.30
C GLU A 6 -11.24 26.43 21.81
N ALA A 7 -10.14 25.81 22.22
CA ALA A 7 -8.87 26.01 21.53
C ALA A 7 -9.14 25.65 20.07
N THR A 8 -9.08 26.65 19.18
CA THR A 8 -9.14 26.40 17.74
C THR A 8 -8.12 25.30 17.44
N PRO A 9 -8.52 24.14 16.88
CA PRO A 9 -7.58 23.05 16.68
C PRO A 9 -6.45 23.58 15.82
N SER A 10 -5.24 23.57 16.38
CA SER A 10 -4.04 24.00 15.68
C SER A 10 -3.93 23.15 14.43
N ARG A 11 -4.01 23.78 13.26
CA ARG A 11 -3.97 23.05 12.00
C ARG A 11 -2.62 22.35 11.85
N PRO A 12 -2.59 21.10 11.36
CA PRO A 12 -1.35 20.43 11.01
C PRO A 12 -0.50 21.32 10.10
N LYS A 13 0.81 21.39 10.37
CA LYS A 13 1.74 22.20 9.59
C LYS A 13 2.90 21.33 9.14
N ILE A 14 3.19 21.37 7.83
CA ILE A 14 4.33 20.68 7.22
C ILE A 14 5.36 21.72 6.82
N THR A 15 6.60 21.54 7.28
CA THR A 15 7.75 22.36 6.87
C THR A 15 8.76 21.46 6.16
N VAL A 16 8.87 21.58 4.85
CA VAL A 16 9.85 20.82 4.06
C VAL A 16 11.24 21.39 4.28
N ARG A 17 12.19 20.54 4.68
CA ARG A 17 13.61 20.91 4.84
C ARG A 17 14.40 20.60 3.58
N GLN A 18 14.22 19.39 3.06
CA GLN A 18 14.91 18.93 1.86
C GLN A 18 13.97 18.02 1.06
N LEU A 19 13.94 18.22 -0.25
CA LEU A 19 13.29 17.33 -1.19
C LEU A 19 14.25 17.08 -2.33
N ASN A 20 14.57 15.81 -2.57
CA ASN A 20 15.37 15.39 -3.70
C ASN A 20 14.71 14.16 -4.36
N ARG A 21 15.38 13.53 -5.33
CA ARG A 21 14.84 12.39 -6.08
C ARG A 21 14.47 11.21 -5.18
N ASP A 22 15.28 10.97 -4.14
CA ASP A 22 15.24 9.75 -3.34
C ASP A 22 14.72 10.01 -1.91
N HIS A 23 14.81 11.26 -1.40
CA HIS A 23 14.43 11.64 -0.04
C HIS A 23 13.46 12.82 0.03
N ALA A 24 12.50 12.74 0.95
CA ALA A 24 11.69 13.85 1.44
C ALA A 24 11.87 14.02 2.96
N ASN A 25 12.61 15.05 3.35
CA ASN A 25 12.85 15.40 4.74
C ASN A 25 12.00 16.61 5.13
N PHE A 26 11.11 16.42 6.11
CA PHE A 26 10.16 17.44 6.55
C PHE A 26 9.85 17.33 8.04
N ILE A 27 9.29 18.41 8.59
CA ILE A 27 8.82 18.50 9.96
C ILE A 27 7.29 18.57 9.93
N LEU A 28 6.63 17.69 10.68
CA LEU A 28 5.18 17.68 10.90
C LEU A 28 4.87 18.21 12.30
N GLU A 29 4.19 19.35 12.37
CA GLU A 29 3.84 20.06 13.60
C GLU A 29 2.32 20.07 13.81
N ASN A 30 1.89 20.28 15.06
CA ASN A 30 0.48 20.41 15.47
C ASN A 30 -0.35 19.14 15.22
N VAL A 31 0.24 17.96 15.42
CA VAL A 31 -0.46 16.66 15.34
C VAL A 31 -0.15 15.82 16.58
N ASP A 32 -0.94 14.79 16.84
CA ASP A 32 -0.64 13.81 17.87
C ASP A 32 0.32 12.72 17.37
N LEU A 33 1.06 12.09 18.30
CA LEU A 33 1.95 10.95 18.01
C LEU A 33 1.20 9.81 17.28
N SER A 34 -0.05 9.56 17.65
CA SER A 34 -0.90 8.54 17.00
C SER A 34 -1.13 8.85 15.52
N PHE A 35 -1.37 10.12 15.18
CA PHE A 35 -1.55 10.55 13.79
C PHE A 35 -0.23 10.42 13.01
N ALA A 36 0.87 10.94 13.56
CA ALA A 36 2.18 10.88 12.93
C ALA A 36 2.64 9.43 12.68
N ASN A 37 2.46 8.54 13.66
CA ASN A 37 2.79 7.13 13.49
C ASN A 37 1.85 6.40 12.51
N SER A 38 0.55 6.74 12.50
CA SER A 38 -0.39 6.17 11.51
C SER A 38 -0.02 6.59 10.10
N PHE A 39 0.35 7.86 9.92
CA PHE A 39 0.84 8.38 8.65
C PHE A 39 2.13 7.69 8.19
N ARG A 40 3.09 7.49 9.10
CA ARG A 40 4.30 6.68 8.85
C ARG A 40 3.95 5.27 8.35
N ARG A 41 3.02 4.59 9.00
CA ARG A 41 2.62 3.20 8.65
C ARG A 41 1.93 3.13 7.29
N ILE A 42 1.11 4.12 6.95
CA ILE A 42 0.45 4.20 5.64
C ILE A 42 1.49 4.33 4.53
N MET A 43 2.47 5.21 4.69
CA MET A 43 3.53 5.40 3.69
C MET A 43 4.31 4.11 3.39
N ILE A 44 4.55 3.29 4.42
CA ILE A 44 5.29 2.03 4.26
C ILE A 44 4.45 0.94 3.60
N ALA A 45 3.18 0.82 3.99
CA ALA A 45 2.43 -0.43 3.81
C ALA A 45 1.17 -0.34 2.94
N ASP A 46 0.59 0.85 2.78
CA ASP A 46 -0.75 1.02 2.23
C ASP A 46 -0.81 1.75 0.89
N ILE A 47 0.29 2.41 0.49
CA ILE A 47 0.37 3.06 -0.81
C ILE A 47 0.43 1.98 -1.90
N PRO A 48 -0.48 2.02 -2.89
CA PRO A 48 -0.49 1.04 -3.97
C PRO A 48 0.69 1.29 -4.92
N THR A 49 1.36 0.20 -5.30
CA THR A 49 2.43 0.21 -6.31
C THR A 49 2.23 -0.94 -7.29
N VAL A 50 2.98 -0.95 -8.40
CA VAL A 50 2.98 -2.05 -9.36
C VAL A 50 4.27 -2.86 -9.24
N ALA A 51 4.14 -4.19 -9.15
CA ALA A 51 5.28 -5.11 -9.10
C ALA A 51 4.94 -6.40 -9.85
N ILE A 52 5.98 -7.13 -10.29
CA ILE A 52 5.80 -8.42 -10.96
C ILE A 52 5.17 -9.42 -9.98
N ASP A 53 4.07 -10.02 -10.38
CA ASP A 53 3.30 -10.94 -9.53
C ASP A 53 3.18 -12.33 -10.13
N MET A 54 3.04 -12.44 -11.45
CA MET A 54 3.05 -13.71 -12.16
C MET A 54 4.22 -13.75 -13.14
N VAL A 55 4.95 -14.87 -13.14
CA VAL A 55 6.07 -15.12 -14.05
C VAL A 55 5.83 -16.44 -14.78
N GLU A 56 5.57 -16.35 -16.07
CA GLU A 56 5.49 -17.51 -16.98
C GLU A 56 6.87 -17.77 -17.59
N ILE A 57 7.45 -18.93 -17.26
CA ILE A 57 8.75 -19.35 -17.78
C ILE A 57 8.52 -20.31 -18.94
N ARG A 58 8.85 -19.87 -20.16
CA ARG A 58 8.74 -20.72 -21.36
C ARG A 58 9.99 -21.57 -21.57
N ASN A 59 11.16 -21.00 -21.26
CA ASN A 59 12.43 -21.69 -21.34
C ASN A 59 13.39 -21.10 -20.30
N ASN A 60 13.96 -21.93 -19.44
CA ASN A 60 15.04 -21.58 -18.54
C ASN A 60 16.10 -22.68 -18.59
N THR A 61 17.25 -22.37 -19.20
CA THR A 61 18.44 -23.22 -19.18
C THR A 61 19.58 -22.57 -18.40
N THR A 62 19.26 -21.57 -17.59
CA THR A 62 20.21 -20.88 -16.72
C THR A 62 20.58 -21.77 -15.53
N VAL A 63 21.53 -21.31 -14.71
CA VAL A 63 21.93 -22.01 -13.49
C VAL A 63 20.96 -21.80 -12.32
N LEU A 64 20.05 -20.83 -12.44
CA LEU A 64 19.12 -20.48 -11.37
C LEU A 64 17.80 -21.26 -11.55
N PRO A 65 17.26 -21.85 -10.47
CA PRO A 65 15.91 -22.39 -10.47
C PRO A 65 14.86 -21.33 -10.79
N ASP A 66 13.74 -21.80 -11.31
CA ASP A 66 12.62 -20.98 -11.79
C ASP A 66 12.07 -20.06 -10.69
N GLU A 67 11.82 -20.61 -9.51
CA GLU A 67 11.30 -19.89 -8.35
C GLU A 67 12.28 -18.83 -7.82
N PHE A 68 13.58 -19.10 -7.94
CA PHE A 68 14.61 -18.15 -7.52
C PHE A 68 14.65 -16.95 -8.47
N LEU A 69 14.53 -17.20 -9.77
CA LEU A 69 14.44 -16.13 -10.76
C LEU A 69 13.13 -15.34 -10.61
N ALA A 70 12.00 -16.04 -10.41
CA ALA A 70 10.69 -15.41 -10.20
C ALA A 70 10.70 -14.50 -8.97
N HIS A 71 11.29 -14.94 -7.85
CA HIS A 71 11.45 -14.11 -6.65
C HIS A 71 12.26 -12.84 -6.94
N ARG A 72 13.38 -12.96 -7.67
CA ARG A 72 14.21 -11.80 -8.04
C ARG A 72 13.46 -10.82 -8.93
N LEU A 73 12.71 -11.32 -9.91
CA LEU A 73 11.87 -10.50 -10.80
C LEU A 73 10.80 -9.76 -10.02
N GLY A 74 10.17 -10.42 -9.03
CA GLY A 74 9.19 -9.79 -8.14
C GLY A 74 9.76 -8.61 -7.35
N MET A 75 11.06 -8.62 -7.04
CA MET A 75 11.74 -7.56 -6.30
C MET A 75 12.33 -6.45 -7.20
N VAL A 76 12.14 -6.50 -8.51
CA VAL A 76 12.54 -5.40 -9.41
C VAL A 76 11.53 -4.25 -9.26
N PRO A 77 11.94 -3.05 -8.82
CA PRO A 77 11.04 -1.93 -8.70
C PRO A 77 10.61 -1.45 -10.09
N LEU A 78 9.30 -1.25 -10.26
CA LEU A 78 8.70 -0.69 -11.47
C LEU A 78 8.15 0.71 -11.17
N LEU A 79 8.24 1.60 -12.16
CA LEU A 79 7.69 2.95 -12.05
C LEU A 79 6.17 2.89 -11.86
N SER A 80 5.71 3.44 -10.73
CA SER A 80 4.37 3.27 -10.16
C SER A 80 3.63 4.60 -9.99
N MET A 81 3.96 5.61 -10.80
CA MET A 81 3.34 6.94 -10.76
C MET A 81 1.81 6.84 -10.89
N ASP A 82 1.08 7.48 -9.99
CA ASP A 82 -0.39 7.48 -9.93
C ASP A 82 -1.02 6.06 -9.96
N CYS A 83 -0.34 5.04 -9.41
CA CYS A 83 -0.78 3.64 -9.49
C CYS A 83 -2.23 3.41 -9.02
N ALA A 84 -2.67 4.15 -8.01
CA ALA A 84 -4.05 4.10 -7.51
C ALA A 84 -5.10 4.36 -8.62
N LYS A 85 -4.80 5.28 -9.54
CA LYS A 85 -5.67 5.68 -10.67
C LYS A 85 -5.35 4.90 -11.95
N ALA A 86 -4.08 4.53 -12.15
CA ALA A 86 -3.60 3.93 -13.38
C ALA A 86 -4.04 2.47 -13.57
N LEU A 87 -4.24 1.73 -12.46
CA LEU A 87 -4.67 0.33 -12.47
C LEU A 87 -5.82 0.09 -11.50
N VAL A 88 -6.79 -0.69 -11.96
CA VAL A 88 -7.81 -1.33 -11.11
C VAL A 88 -7.18 -2.53 -10.41
N ASP A 89 -7.63 -2.86 -9.21
CA ASP A 89 -7.22 -4.11 -8.56
C ASP A 89 -7.64 -5.29 -9.44
N HIS A 90 -6.76 -6.28 -9.60
CA HIS A 90 -7.08 -7.45 -10.41
C HIS A 90 -8.29 -8.22 -9.84
N ARG A 91 -8.49 -8.19 -8.51
CA ARG A 91 -9.65 -8.80 -7.85
C ARG A 91 -10.99 -8.17 -8.23
N ASP A 92 -10.95 -6.89 -8.62
CA ASP A 92 -12.13 -6.14 -9.06
C ASP A 92 -12.29 -6.15 -10.59
N CYS A 93 -11.42 -6.86 -11.30
CA CYS A 93 -11.42 -6.94 -12.75
C CYS A 93 -12.01 -8.28 -13.21
N ALA A 94 -12.94 -8.28 -14.17
CA ALA A 94 -13.54 -9.51 -14.72
C ALA A 94 -12.67 -10.23 -15.75
N CYS A 95 -11.39 -9.85 -15.90
CA CYS A 95 -10.45 -10.61 -16.74
C CYS A 95 -9.86 -11.80 -15.95
N GLU A 96 -9.53 -12.89 -16.65
CA GLU A 96 -8.97 -14.09 -16.02
C GLU A 96 -7.46 -13.94 -15.69
N ASP A 97 -6.62 -13.73 -16.70
CA ASP A 97 -5.15 -13.76 -16.53
C ASP A 97 -4.52 -12.36 -16.34
N GLY A 98 -5.23 -11.31 -16.76
CA GLY A 98 -4.78 -9.93 -16.73
C GLY A 98 -5.10 -9.19 -18.03
N CYS A 99 -5.41 -7.91 -17.93
CA CYS A 99 -5.68 -7.03 -19.07
C CYS A 99 -5.03 -5.65 -18.85
N ASP A 100 -5.09 -4.79 -19.87
CA ASP A 100 -4.52 -3.44 -19.82
C ASP A 100 -5.09 -2.53 -18.71
N ARG A 101 -6.20 -2.93 -18.08
CA ARG A 101 -6.85 -2.14 -17.01
C ARG A 101 -6.34 -2.49 -15.61
N CYS A 102 -5.89 -3.72 -15.40
CA CYS A 102 -5.47 -4.22 -14.08
C CYS A 102 -4.02 -4.68 -14.03
N SER A 103 -3.33 -4.80 -15.16
CA SER A 103 -1.98 -5.37 -15.25
C SER A 103 -1.10 -4.68 -16.29
N VAL A 104 0.21 -4.89 -16.17
CA VAL A 104 1.23 -4.52 -17.16
C VAL A 104 2.06 -5.76 -17.50
N GLU A 105 2.24 -6.03 -18.79
CA GLU A 105 3.08 -7.14 -19.24
C GLU A 105 4.53 -6.68 -19.49
N LEU A 106 5.49 -7.47 -19.02
CA LEU A 106 6.90 -7.37 -19.39
C LEU A 106 7.40 -8.69 -19.96
N THR A 107 8.27 -8.63 -20.95
CA THR A 107 8.90 -9.81 -21.55
C THR A 107 10.42 -9.71 -21.43
N LEU A 108 11.08 -10.86 -21.25
CA LEU A 108 12.54 -10.94 -21.28
C LEU A 108 12.96 -12.17 -22.07
N ARG A 109 13.82 -11.92 -23.06
CA ARG A 109 14.38 -12.93 -23.95
C ARG A 109 15.87 -12.72 -24.06
N ALA A 110 16.63 -13.67 -23.53
CA ALA A 110 18.09 -13.63 -23.54
C ALA A 110 18.66 -14.96 -24.01
N ARG A 111 19.70 -14.92 -24.85
CA ARG A 111 20.47 -16.08 -25.30
C ARG A 111 21.94 -15.71 -25.33
N CYS A 112 22.76 -16.44 -24.59
CA CYS A 112 24.21 -16.22 -24.59
C CYS A 112 24.87 -16.95 -25.77
N THR A 113 25.22 -16.20 -26.83
CA THR A 113 25.90 -16.75 -28.01
C THR A 113 27.42 -16.58 -27.96
N THR A 114 27.90 -15.67 -27.12
CA THR A 114 29.33 -15.32 -26.99
C THR A 114 30.06 -16.32 -26.09
N ARG A 115 31.40 -16.35 -26.15
CA ARG A 115 32.23 -17.19 -25.25
C ARG A 115 32.31 -16.64 -23.82
N GLY A 116 31.96 -15.37 -23.60
CA GLY A 116 31.94 -14.74 -22.29
C GLY A 116 30.62 -14.95 -21.57
N ASN A 117 30.52 -14.41 -20.35
CA ASN A 117 29.27 -14.40 -19.61
C ASN A 117 28.38 -13.27 -20.14
N LEU A 118 27.11 -13.58 -20.42
CA LEU A 118 26.06 -12.58 -20.66
C LEU A 118 25.43 -12.22 -19.31
N GLU A 119 25.47 -10.93 -18.97
CA GLU A 119 24.77 -10.43 -17.78
C GLU A 119 23.38 -9.99 -18.21
N VAL A 120 22.36 -10.65 -17.65
CA VAL A 120 20.96 -10.29 -17.85
C VAL A 120 20.53 -9.45 -16.66
N THR A 121 19.94 -8.31 -16.93
CA THR A 121 19.63 -7.25 -15.97
C THR A 121 18.20 -6.76 -16.10
N SER A 122 17.75 -5.90 -15.19
CA SER A 122 16.42 -5.29 -15.23
C SER A 122 16.18 -4.46 -16.49
N ARG A 123 17.21 -3.98 -17.20
CA ARG A 123 17.07 -3.27 -18.49
C ARG A 123 16.66 -4.18 -19.65
N ASP A 124 16.88 -5.48 -19.52
CA ASP A 124 16.49 -6.47 -20.53
C ASP A 124 15.00 -6.84 -20.43
N LEU A 125 14.28 -6.33 -19.42
CA LEU A 125 12.83 -6.42 -19.31
C LEU A 125 12.19 -5.36 -20.21
N ILE A 126 11.45 -5.83 -21.22
CA ILE A 126 10.76 -4.98 -22.19
C ILE A 126 9.28 -4.95 -21.81
N ARG A 127 8.78 -3.76 -21.44
CA ARG A 127 7.34 -3.52 -21.22
C ARG A 127 6.59 -3.61 -22.55
N SER A 128 5.54 -4.42 -22.60
CA SER A 128 4.59 -4.45 -23.73
C SER A 128 3.65 -3.23 -23.66
N ASP A 129 3.24 -2.71 -24.82
CA ASP A 129 2.28 -1.59 -24.87
C ASP A 129 0.88 -2.03 -24.45
N THR A 130 0.46 -3.23 -24.87
CA THR A 130 -0.81 -3.88 -24.54
C THR A 130 -0.61 -5.36 -24.23
N ILE A 131 -1.51 -5.94 -23.45
CA ILE A 131 -1.55 -7.39 -23.17
C ILE A 131 -2.34 -8.09 -24.28
N GLU A 132 -1.63 -8.73 -25.21
CA GLU A 132 -2.24 -9.50 -26.29
C GLU A 132 -2.97 -10.74 -25.73
N ASN A 133 -4.19 -11.00 -26.23
CA ASN A 133 -5.06 -12.13 -25.83
C ASN A 133 -5.60 -12.08 -24.40
N ALA A 134 -5.87 -10.90 -23.84
CA ALA A 134 -6.69 -10.83 -22.63
C ALA A 134 -8.04 -11.52 -22.89
N THR A 135 -8.31 -12.62 -22.19
CA THR A 135 -9.63 -13.28 -22.20
C THR A 135 -10.60 -12.34 -21.50
N ILE A 136 -11.44 -11.67 -22.29
CA ILE A 136 -12.44 -10.72 -21.80
C ILE A 136 -13.80 -11.41 -21.96
N TYR A 137 -14.49 -11.61 -20.84
CA TYR A 137 -15.90 -11.99 -20.85
C TYR A 137 -16.75 -10.75 -21.17
N ASP A 138 -17.86 -10.96 -21.87
CA ASP A 138 -18.83 -9.93 -22.26
C ASP A 138 -19.58 -9.44 -21.00
N ASP A 139 -18.92 -8.57 -20.24
CA ASP A 139 -19.41 -7.90 -19.05
C ASP A 139 -19.36 -6.39 -19.32
N ASP A 140 -20.47 -5.69 -19.10
CA ASP A 140 -20.58 -4.23 -19.28
C ASP A 140 -19.47 -3.49 -18.51
N ALA A 141 -19.00 -4.03 -17.38
CA ALA A 141 -17.87 -3.50 -16.60
C ALA A 141 -16.53 -3.49 -17.36
N MET A 142 -16.39 -4.24 -18.46
CA MET A 142 -15.20 -4.32 -19.30
C MET A 142 -15.21 -3.34 -20.48
N THR A 143 -16.31 -2.63 -20.70
CA THR A 143 -16.47 -1.65 -21.79
C THR A 143 -15.76 -0.32 -21.50
N GLU A 144 -15.47 -0.03 -20.23
CA GLU A 144 -14.74 1.17 -19.81
C GLU A 144 -13.27 1.11 -20.24
N PRO A 145 -12.73 2.17 -20.87
CA PRO A 145 -11.36 2.20 -21.35
C PRO A 145 -10.35 2.12 -20.20
N ALA A 146 -9.17 1.59 -20.49
CA ALA A 146 -8.06 1.63 -19.54
C ALA A 146 -7.72 3.08 -19.17
N ALA A 147 -7.52 3.33 -17.88
CA ALA A 147 -7.09 4.64 -17.40
C ALA A 147 -5.77 5.05 -18.11
N PRO A 148 -5.61 6.35 -18.43
CA PRO A 148 -4.37 6.84 -19.03
C PRO A 148 -3.22 6.60 -18.05
N LYS A 149 -2.12 6.05 -18.57
CA LYS A 149 -0.91 5.76 -17.79
C LYS A 149 0.20 6.69 -18.23
N HIS A 150 1.09 7.06 -17.30
CA HIS A 150 2.33 7.71 -17.69
C HIS A 150 3.10 6.81 -18.69
N PRO A 151 3.77 7.35 -19.72
CA PRO A 151 4.48 6.54 -20.73
C PRO A 151 5.47 5.54 -20.14
N ASP A 152 6.11 5.92 -19.03
CA ASP A 152 7.07 5.07 -18.32
C ASP A 152 6.46 4.20 -17.22
N PHE A 153 5.15 4.28 -16.98
CA PHE A 153 4.48 3.43 -15.99
C PHE A 153 4.71 1.94 -16.26
N GLY A 154 5.07 1.18 -15.23
CA GLY A 154 5.37 -0.24 -15.32
C GLY A 154 6.71 -0.59 -15.96
N ARG A 155 7.53 0.41 -16.35
CA ARG A 155 8.92 0.17 -16.76
C ARG A 155 9.82 -0.02 -15.52
N PRO A 156 10.89 -0.83 -15.61
CA PRO A 156 11.87 -0.95 -14.54
C PRO A 156 12.50 0.40 -14.19
N VAL A 157 12.69 0.68 -12.91
CA VAL A 157 13.39 1.89 -12.46
C VAL A 157 14.80 1.93 -13.03
N GLY A 158 15.21 3.07 -13.59
CA GLY A 158 16.53 3.26 -14.22
C GLY A 158 16.65 2.69 -15.64
N HIS A 159 15.53 2.42 -16.32
CA HIS A 159 15.50 2.01 -17.75
C HIS A 159 16.17 3.04 -18.68
N ASP A 160 16.09 4.32 -18.32
CA ASP A 160 16.67 5.48 -19.01
C ASP A 160 18.20 5.58 -18.87
N GLY A 161 18.81 4.76 -18.02
CA GLY A 161 20.24 4.79 -17.76
C GLY A 161 20.65 5.62 -16.55
N SER A 162 19.72 6.28 -15.86
CA SER A 162 19.99 7.16 -14.71
C SER A 162 20.55 6.43 -13.48
N ILE A 163 20.24 5.14 -13.33
CA ILE A 163 20.64 4.28 -12.21
C ILE A 163 21.19 2.96 -12.79
N PRO A 164 22.22 2.34 -12.15
CA PRO A 164 22.68 1.01 -12.54
C PRO A 164 21.55 -0.02 -12.50
N PRO A 165 21.46 -0.93 -13.49
CA PRO A 165 20.39 -1.90 -13.53
C PRO A 165 20.63 -3.02 -12.51
N ILE A 166 19.55 -3.70 -12.14
CA ILE A 166 19.60 -4.83 -11.21
C ILE A 166 20.02 -6.07 -11.99
N MET A 167 21.11 -6.74 -11.57
CA MET A 167 21.49 -8.04 -12.13
C MET A 167 20.40 -9.07 -11.80
N LEU A 168 19.91 -9.79 -12.80
CA LEU A 168 18.94 -10.88 -12.61
C LEU A 168 19.65 -12.24 -12.62
N VAL A 169 20.45 -12.49 -13.65
CA VAL A 169 21.19 -13.74 -13.82
C VAL A 169 22.42 -13.54 -14.71
N LYS A 170 23.47 -14.33 -14.49
CA LYS A 170 24.60 -14.44 -15.43
C LYS A 170 24.49 -15.74 -16.20
N MET A 171 24.64 -15.67 -17.51
CA MET A 171 24.46 -16.78 -18.43
C MET A 171 25.77 -17.09 -19.15
N SER A 172 26.10 -18.37 -19.24
CA SER A 172 27.21 -18.89 -20.04
C SER A 172 26.74 -19.26 -21.45
N LYS A 173 27.69 -19.44 -22.37
CA LYS A 173 27.43 -19.79 -23.77
C LYS A 173 26.45 -20.96 -23.90
N GLY A 174 25.40 -20.78 -24.70
CA GLY A 174 24.38 -21.78 -25.00
C GLY A 174 23.19 -21.75 -24.04
N GLN A 175 23.24 -20.99 -22.94
CA GLN A 175 22.08 -20.79 -22.08
C GLN A 175 21.11 -19.78 -22.69
N GLU A 176 19.84 -20.01 -22.38
CA GLU A 176 18.67 -19.31 -22.88
C GLU A 176 17.66 -19.08 -21.76
N LEU A 177 17.03 -17.90 -21.80
CA LEU A 177 15.97 -17.49 -20.91
C LEU A 177 14.86 -16.81 -21.71
N HIS A 178 13.62 -17.31 -21.56
CA HIS A 178 12.43 -16.74 -22.17
C HIS A 178 11.30 -16.73 -21.15
N ILE A 179 10.97 -15.53 -20.69
CA ILE A 179 9.96 -15.31 -19.66
C ILE A 179 8.97 -14.22 -20.09
N ARG A 180 7.73 -14.37 -19.60
CA ARG A 180 6.66 -13.37 -19.64
C ARG A 180 6.27 -13.07 -18.20
N CYS A 181 6.16 -11.79 -17.86
CA CYS A 181 5.88 -11.32 -16.52
C CYS A 181 4.61 -10.48 -16.56
N ILE A 182 3.69 -10.72 -15.64
CA ILE A 182 2.50 -9.89 -15.44
C ILE A 182 2.67 -9.16 -14.11
N ALA A 183 2.77 -7.84 -14.19
CA ALA A 183 2.86 -6.95 -13.05
C ALA A 183 1.48 -6.43 -12.66
N ARG A 184 1.18 -6.49 -11.36
CA ARG A 184 -0.14 -6.18 -10.79
C ARG A 184 -0.01 -5.10 -9.72
N LYS A 185 -1.08 -4.33 -9.57
CA LYS A 185 -1.26 -3.41 -8.45
C LYS A 185 -1.35 -4.20 -7.15
N GLY A 186 -0.65 -3.75 -6.13
CA GLY A 186 -0.71 -4.33 -4.80
C GLY A 186 -0.20 -3.34 -3.76
N PHE A 187 -0.13 -3.80 -2.51
CA PHE A 187 0.31 -2.98 -1.37
C PHE A 187 1.25 -3.77 -0.46
N ALA A 188 2.10 -3.06 0.29
CA ALA A 188 3.18 -3.72 1.03
C ALA A 188 2.70 -4.62 2.20
N LYS A 189 1.44 -4.47 2.66
CA LYS A 189 0.83 -5.42 3.62
C LYS A 189 0.65 -6.82 3.06
N GLU A 190 0.48 -6.98 1.74
CA GLU A 190 0.42 -8.29 1.10
C GLU A 190 1.82 -8.87 0.90
N HIS A 191 2.75 -8.06 0.37
CA HIS A 191 4.13 -8.47 0.19
C HIS A 191 5.06 -7.26 0.11
N ALA A 192 6.26 -7.36 0.71
CA ALA A 192 7.23 -6.25 0.78
C ALA A 192 7.66 -5.68 -0.58
N LYS A 193 7.53 -6.46 -1.67
CA LYS A 193 7.82 -6.04 -3.06
C LYS A 193 7.03 -4.81 -3.52
N TRP A 194 5.87 -4.57 -2.91
CA TRP A 194 5.02 -3.40 -3.20
C TRP A 194 5.30 -2.19 -2.31
N SER A 195 6.36 -2.19 -1.49
CA SER A 195 6.69 -1.01 -0.70
C SER A 195 7.30 0.09 -1.58
N PRO A 196 6.73 1.31 -1.60
CA PRO A 196 7.33 2.45 -2.29
C PRO A 196 8.49 3.09 -1.50
N CYS A 197 8.68 2.68 -0.24
CA CYS A 197 9.70 3.23 0.65
C CYS A 197 10.82 2.21 0.87
N SER A 198 12.07 2.68 0.88
CA SER A 198 13.20 1.94 1.44
C SER A 198 13.19 2.04 2.96
N ALA A 199 13.05 3.27 3.47
CA ALA A 199 13.00 3.57 4.90
C ALA A 199 12.14 4.83 5.15
N VAL A 200 11.60 4.92 6.37
CA VAL A 200 10.96 6.15 6.86
C VAL A 200 11.56 6.48 8.22
N GLY A 201 12.50 7.42 8.21
CA GLY A 201 13.06 8.06 9.40
C GLY A 201 11.96 8.77 10.17
N PHE A 202 11.98 8.60 11.49
CA PHE A 202 10.95 9.11 12.39
C PHE A 202 11.56 9.40 13.76
N GLU A 203 11.50 10.66 14.17
CA GLU A 203 12.00 11.12 15.47
C GLU A 203 11.07 12.20 16.03
N TYR A 204 11.01 12.32 17.35
CA TYR A 204 10.39 13.44 18.06
C TYR A 204 11.10 13.63 19.40
N ASP A 205 11.02 14.84 19.96
CA ASP A 205 11.62 15.18 21.26
C ASP A 205 13.11 14.78 21.38
N PRO A 206 14.01 15.35 20.56
CA PRO A 206 15.42 14.97 20.48
C PRO A 206 16.16 15.08 21.83
N HIS A 207 15.71 16.01 22.68
CA HIS A 207 16.28 16.26 24.01
C HIS A 207 15.65 15.41 25.13
N ASN A 208 14.74 14.49 24.79
CA ASN A 208 13.98 13.66 25.74
C ASN A 208 13.34 14.46 26.89
N SER A 209 12.81 15.66 26.56
CA SER A 209 12.15 16.53 27.53
C SER A 209 10.89 15.90 28.11
N LEU A 210 10.22 15.05 27.33
CA LEU A 210 9.02 14.31 27.71
C LEU A 210 9.33 13.08 28.57
N ARG A 211 10.62 12.68 28.67
CA ARG A 211 11.06 11.47 29.38
C ARG A 211 10.37 10.19 28.88
N HIS A 212 10.10 10.13 27.58
CA HIS A 212 9.54 8.92 26.94
C HIS A 212 10.57 7.78 26.88
N THR A 213 11.86 8.09 27.00
CA THR A 213 12.91 7.10 27.21
C THR A 213 13.68 7.37 28.50
N THR A 214 14.24 6.33 29.09
CA THR A 214 15.22 6.44 30.16
C THR A 214 16.56 5.98 29.60
N TYR A 215 17.51 6.90 29.44
CA TYR A 215 18.81 6.58 28.90
C TYR A 215 19.52 5.58 29.81
N TRP A 216 20.04 4.51 29.22
CA TRP A 216 21.01 3.64 29.87
C TRP A 216 22.38 4.32 29.82
N TYR A 217 23.14 4.32 30.91
CA TYR A 217 24.49 4.88 30.94
C TYR A 217 25.31 4.22 32.05
N GLU A 218 26.63 4.25 31.92
CA GLU A 218 27.55 3.77 32.95
C GLU A 218 28.10 4.91 33.82
N PHE A 219 28.39 6.05 33.20
CA PHE A 219 29.04 7.20 33.85
C PHE A 219 28.24 8.49 33.68
N ASP A 220 27.92 8.87 32.44
CA ASP A 220 27.24 10.12 32.13
C ASP A 220 26.40 9.97 30.86
N ALA A 221 25.08 10.02 31.02
CA ALA A 221 24.13 9.91 29.93
C ALA A 221 24.34 10.95 28.81
N LYS A 222 24.74 12.20 29.15
CA LYS A 222 24.94 13.26 28.15
C LYS A 222 26.19 13.02 27.30
N GLN A 223 27.19 12.32 27.84
CA GLN A 223 28.43 12.00 27.10
C GLN A 223 28.28 10.71 26.30
N GLU A 224 27.51 9.74 26.79
CA GLU A 224 27.32 8.43 26.17
C GLU A 224 26.29 8.44 25.03
N TRP A 225 25.29 9.32 25.10
CA TRP A 225 24.26 9.45 24.06
C TRP A 225 24.48 10.70 23.21
N PRO A 226 24.95 10.57 21.95
CA PRO A 226 25.14 11.70 21.08
C PRO A 226 23.81 12.31 20.66
N GLU A 227 23.77 13.64 20.59
CA GLU A 227 22.62 14.38 20.07
C GLU A 227 22.50 14.21 18.55
N GLY A 228 21.28 13.95 18.08
CA GLY A 228 20.97 13.87 16.65
C GLY A 228 20.90 15.24 15.98
N PRO A 229 20.86 15.31 14.65
CA PRO A 229 20.79 16.58 13.90
C PRO A 229 19.52 17.39 14.19
N ASN A 230 18.46 16.74 14.68
CA ASN A 230 17.22 17.42 15.03
C ASN A 230 17.30 18.16 16.38
N ALA A 231 18.29 17.86 17.22
CA ALA A 231 18.51 18.54 18.50
C ALA A 231 18.81 20.03 18.33
N GLU A 232 19.47 20.42 17.24
CA GLU A 232 19.76 21.82 16.91
C GLU A 232 18.50 22.66 16.64
N LEU A 233 17.35 22.01 16.38
CA LEU A 233 16.09 22.65 16.03
C LEU A 233 15.16 22.90 17.21
N GLU A 234 15.54 22.42 18.39
CA GLU A 234 14.80 22.60 19.63
C GLU A 234 15.74 23.08 20.74
N GLU A 235 15.25 23.97 21.59
CA GLU A 235 16.01 24.40 22.76
C GLU A 235 16.11 23.26 23.78
N PRO A 236 17.31 22.97 24.32
CA PRO A 236 17.45 21.97 25.35
C PRO A 236 16.71 22.40 26.63
N PRO A 237 16.18 21.43 27.42
CA PRO A 237 15.52 21.75 28.67
C PRO A 237 16.48 22.42 29.65
N GLN A 238 16.03 23.49 30.32
CA GLN A 238 16.83 24.18 31.33
C GLN A 238 17.16 23.26 32.50
N GLU A 239 18.42 23.24 32.92
CA GLU A 239 18.85 22.42 34.06
C GLU A 239 18.12 22.83 35.35
N GLY A 240 17.49 21.85 36.01
CA GLY A 240 16.73 22.08 37.24
C GLY A 240 15.31 22.59 37.05
N ALA A 241 14.85 22.81 35.81
CA ALA A 241 13.45 23.12 35.56
C ALA A 241 12.53 21.96 36.00
N PRO A 242 11.35 22.26 36.57
CA PRO A 242 10.39 21.21 36.92
C PRO A 242 9.92 20.46 35.67
N PHE A 243 9.69 19.17 35.81
CA PHE A 243 9.17 18.34 34.71
C PHE A 243 7.73 18.75 34.37
N ASP A 244 7.49 19.09 33.11
CA ASP A 244 6.16 19.40 32.60
C ASP A 244 5.42 18.11 32.20
N TYR A 245 4.61 17.60 33.11
CA TYR A 245 3.79 16.41 32.92
C TYR A 245 2.58 16.62 31.99
N ASN A 246 2.25 17.87 31.63
CA ASN A 246 1.16 18.16 30.70
C ASN A 246 1.62 18.30 29.25
N ARG A 247 2.94 18.45 29.03
CA ARG A 247 3.51 18.55 27.68
C ARG A 247 3.23 17.26 26.90
N LYS A 248 2.83 17.41 25.64
CA LYS A 248 2.62 16.30 24.70
C LYS A 248 3.54 16.44 23.50
N ALA A 249 3.87 15.31 22.87
CA ALA A 249 4.58 15.31 21.60
C ALA A 249 3.69 15.90 20.49
N ASN A 250 4.16 16.97 19.85
CA ASN A 250 3.41 17.70 18.81
C ASN A 250 4.23 18.08 17.58
N ARG A 251 5.53 17.73 17.56
CA ARG A 251 6.49 18.04 16.50
C ARG A 251 7.28 16.77 16.18
N PHE A 252 7.23 16.37 14.92
CA PHE A 252 7.79 15.11 14.43
C PHE A 252 8.68 15.36 13.22
N TYR A 253 9.86 14.74 13.22
CA TYR A 253 10.85 14.83 12.16
C TYR A 253 10.75 13.57 11.31
N PHE A 254 10.47 13.76 10.02
CA PHE A 254 10.36 12.69 9.04
C PHE A 254 11.50 12.78 8.02
N ASP A 255 11.96 11.60 7.59
CA ASP A 255 12.82 11.44 6.42
C ASP A 255 12.33 10.22 5.62
N VAL A 256 11.57 10.47 4.56
CA VAL A 256 11.02 9.42 3.71
C VAL A 256 11.99 9.14 2.58
N GLU A 257 12.53 7.93 2.55
CA GLU A 257 13.40 7.44 1.47
C GLU A 257 12.60 6.54 0.53
N ALA A 258 12.48 6.95 -0.74
CA ALA A 258 11.78 6.20 -1.77
C ALA A 258 12.63 5.05 -2.32
N SER A 259 11.97 3.95 -2.70
CA SER A 259 12.62 2.82 -3.39
C SER A 259 12.89 3.09 -4.88
N GLY A 260 12.45 4.25 -5.39
CA GLY A 260 12.59 4.69 -6.78
C GLY A 260 11.39 4.36 -7.67
N SER A 261 10.45 3.51 -7.21
CA SER A 261 9.20 3.23 -7.93
C SER A 261 8.26 4.45 -7.99
N MET A 262 8.36 5.34 -7.00
CA MET A 262 7.52 6.53 -6.83
C MET A 262 8.36 7.68 -6.28
N HIS A 263 8.00 8.93 -6.61
CA HIS A 263 8.72 10.09 -6.08
C HIS A 263 8.39 10.30 -4.58
N PRO A 264 9.35 10.68 -3.71
CA PRO A 264 9.11 10.88 -2.28
C PRO A 264 7.95 11.82 -1.95
N ALA A 265 7.79 12.91 -2.72
CA ALA A 265 6.64 13.81 -2.54
C ALA A 265 5.30 13.14 -2.83
N GLU A 266 5.24 12.31 -3.88
CA GLU A 266 4.03 11.56 -4.24
C GLU A 266 3.69 10.52 -3.18
N ILE A 267 4.68 9.89 -2.55
CA ILE A 267 4.49 8.99 -1.41
C ILE A 267 3.81 9.72 -0.25
N VAL A 268 4.31 10.90 0.12
CA VAL A 268 3.76 11.72 1.21
C VAL A 268 2.33 12.17 0.87
N GLU A 269 2.09 12.70 -0.32
CA GLU A 269 0.78 13.16 -0.79
C GLU A 269 -0.24 12.01 -0.86
N THR A 270 0.14 10.89 -1.46
CA THR A 270 -0.72 9.70 -1.55
C THR A 270 -1.01 9.11 -0.18
N GLY A 271 -0.03 9.11 0.72
CA GLY A 271 -0.22 8.68 2.10
C GLY A 271 -1.25 9.53 2.86
N LEU A 272 -1.24 10.85 2.66
CA LEU A 272 -2.24 11.74 3.25
C LEU A 272 -3.62 11.50 2.65
N GLY A 273 -3.71 11.40 1.32
CA GLY A 273 -4.98 11.12 0.62
C GLY A 273 -5.60 9.78 1.03
N LEU A 274 -4.79 8.74 1.25
CA LEU A 274 -5.26 7.45 1.75
C LEU A 274 -5.78 7.52 3.18
N LEU A 275 -5.12 8.30 4.04
CA LEU A 275 -5.58 8.48 5.42
C LEU A 275 -6.93 9.21 5.44
N GLU A 276 -7.07 10.27 4.65
CA GLU A 276 -8.34 10.99 4.47
C GLU A 276 -9.45 10.07 3.95
N TYR A 277 -9.17 9.34 2.87
CA TYR A 277 -10.11 8.42 2.24
C TYR A 277 -10.63 7.36 3.23
N ARG A 278 -9.73 6.72 3.98
CA ARG A 278 -10.12 5.66 4.93
C ARG A 278 -10.94 6.18 6.10
N VAL A 279 -10.61 7.37 6.60
CA VAL A 279 -11.42 8.01 7.65
C VAL A 279 -12.81 8.35 7.10
N ALA A 280 -12.89 8.88 5.88
CA ALA A 280 -14.15 9.18 5.22
C ALA A 280 -15.01 7.92 5.01
N GLN A 281 -14.41 6.80 4.60
CA GLN A 281 -15.11 5.52 4.47
C GLN A 281 -15.71 5.05 5.80
N ILE A 282 -14.94 5.11 6.89
CA ILE A 282 -15.45 4.73 8.22
C ILE A 282 -16.65 5.59 8.62
N VAL A 283 -16.55 6.91 8.42
CA VAL A 283 -17.65 7.84 8.73
C VAL A 283 -18.89 7.51 7.88
N GLN A 284 -18.71 7.24 6.59
CA GLN A 284 -19.81 6.88 5.70
C GLN A 284 -20.51 5.59 6.14
N GLU A 285 -19.76 4.53 6.43
CA GLU A 285 -20.32 3.25 6.89
C GLU A 285 -21.04 3.40 8.24
N LEU A 286 -20.50 4.19 9.16
CA LEU A 286 -21.16 4.48 10.43
C LEU A 286 -22.47 5.24 10.23
N SER A 287 -22.52 6.22 9.32
CA SER A 287 -23.75 6.94 8.99
C SER A 287 -24.81 6.02 8.40
N MET A 288 -24.43 5.07 7.55
CA MET A 288 -25.36 4.08 6.99
C MET A 288 -25.95 3.15 8.05
N LEU A 289 -25.19 2.83 9.10
CA LEU A 289 -25.68 2.03 10.24
C LEU A 289 -26.67 2.82 11.10
N ASP A 290 -26.46 4.12 11.29
CA ASP A 290 -27.38 4.98 12.06
C ASP A 290 -28.71 5.21 11.32
N GLU A 291 -28.67 5.20 9.98
CA GLU A 291 -29.85 5.34 9.11
C GLU A 291 -30.70 4.06 9.00
N GLN A 292 -30.26 2.90 9.51
CA GLN A 292 -31.14 1.73 9.64
C GLN A 292 -32.16 1.98 10.75
N PRO A 293 -33.44 2.29 10.43
CA PRO A 293 -34.44 2.47 11.47
C PRO A 293 -34.61 1.12 12.15
N GLY A 294 -34.60 1.10 13.49
CA GLY A 294 -34.98 -0.08 14.25
C GLY A 294 -36.25 -0.68 13.65
N GLY A 295 -36.09 -1.84 13.02
CA GLY A 295 -37.20 -2.59 12.45
C GLY A 295 -38.15 -2.89 13.58
N ASP A 296 -39.28 -2.17 13.58
CA ASP A 296 -40.47 -2.59 14.28
C ASP A 296 -40.68 -4.06 13.89
N ALA A 297 -40.56 -4.94 14.88
CA ALA A 297 -40.91 -6.33 14.74
C ALA A 297 -42.43 -6.40 14.57
N GLY A 298 -42.87 -6.10 13.35
CA GLY A 298 -44.19 -6.45 12.86
C GLY A 298 -44.28 -7.97 12.92
N VAL A 299 -44.77 -8.45 14.05
CA VAL A 299 -45.14 -9.83 14.33
C VAL A 299 -45.91 -10.35 13.11
N MET A 300 -45.27 -11.20 12.30
CA MET A 300 -46.00 -12.06 11.39
C MET A 300 -46.72 -13.09 12.27
N GLU A 301 -47.93 -12.74 12.68
CA GLU A 301 -48.84 -13.65 13.34
C GLU A 301 -49.28 -14.71 12.32
N ASN A 302 -49.00 -15.95 12.72
CA ASN A 302 -49.20 -17.16 11.95
C ASN A 302 -50.71 -17.42 11.78
N GLY A 303 -51.29 -17.04 10.65
CA GLY A 303 -52.67 -17.36 10.27
C GLY A 303 -52.71 -18.31 9.07
N MET A 304 -52.90 -19.60 9.33
CA MET A 304 -53.23 -20.59 8.29
C MET A 304 -54.63 -20.35 7.68
N ILE A 305 -54.84 -20.94 6.47
CA ILE A 305 -56.08 -21.14 5.66
C ILE A 305 -56.06 -20.26 4.38
N ASP A 306 -56.21 -20.68 3.12
CA ASP A 306 -56.67 -21.90 2.41
C ASP A 306 -56.06 -21.91 0.98
N PRO A 307 -55.87 -23.05 0.27
CA PRO A 307 -55.21 -23.08 -1.03
C PRO A 307 -56.21 -23.28 -2.18
N TYR A 308 -57.04 -22.30 -2.55
CA TYR A 308 -57.74 -22.28 -3.86
C TYR A 308 -58.26 -20.88 -4.23
N GLY A 309 -57.82 -20.33 -5.38
CA GLY A 309 -58.64 -19.43 -6.19
C GLY A 309 -58.01 -18.11 -6.70
N GLY A 310 -57.77 -18.03 -8.01
CA GLY A 310 -58.35 -16.95 -8.85
C GLY A 310 -57.53 -15.69 -9.16
N GLN A 311 -56.92 -15.67 -10.36
CA GLN A 311 -56.84 -14.61 -11.39
C GLN A 311 -56.84 -13.11 -11.00
N GLY A 312 -55.89 -12.34 -11.58
CA GLY A 312 -56.17 -10.94 -11.99
C GLY A 312 -54.97 -9.97 -12.09
N THR A 313 -54.37 -9.90 -13.28
CA THR A 313 -53.88 -8.71 -14.02
C THR A 313 -53.46 -7.39 -13.30
N GLY A 314 -52.29 -6.84 -13.68
CA GLY A 314 -52.03 -5.40 -13.57
C GLY A 314 -50.57 -4.99 -13.81
N GLN A 315 -50.31 -4.25 -14.88
CA GLN A 315 -49.02 -3.83 -15.43
C GLN A 315 -48.66 -2.38 -15.02
N ASN A 316 -47.38 -2.14 -14.66
CA ASN A 316 -46.55 -0.91 -14.77
C ASN A 316 -45.50 -0.97 -13.63
N GLY A 317 -44.18 -0.88 -13.82
CA GLY A 317 -43.41 -0.13 -14.80
C GLY A 317 -42.60 0.95 -14.06
N GLY A 318 -41.45 0.59 -13.48
CA GLY A 318 -40.55 1.51 -12.77
C GLY A 318 -39.17 0.86 -12.55
N MET A 319 -38.11 1.54 -13.00
CA MET A 319 -36.73 1.06 -13.12
C MET A 319 -36.10 0.61 -11.79
N GLU A 320 -35.52 -0.59 -11.75
CA GLU A 320 -34.62 -1.05 -10.69
C GLU A 320 -33.17 -1.01 -11.18
N PHE A 321 -32.34 -0.19 -10.54
CA PHE A 321 -30.88 -0.34 -10.55
C PHE A 321 -30.53 -1.40 -9.51
N ASN A 322 -30.23 -2.61 -9.96
CA ASN A 322 -29.87 -3.71 -9.08
C ASN A 322 -28.38 -3.63 -8.69
N ARG A 323 -28.12 -3.30 -7.41
CA ARG A 323 -26.83 -3.50 -6.74
C ARG A 323 -26.73 -4.97 -6.35
N GLY A 324 -25.79 -5.71 -6.95
CA GLY A 324 -25.34 -7.01 -6.45
C GLY A 324 -23.97 -6.87 -5.78
N MET A 325 -23.94 -6.64 -4.47
CA MET A 325 -22.77 -6.98 -3.65
C MET A 325 -23.02 -8.37 -3.05
N GLY A 326 -22.17 -9.33 -3.45
CA GLY A 326 -22.15 -10.66 -2.88
C GLY A 326 -21.45 -10.66 -1.53
N ASP A 327 -22.16 -11.14 -0.52
CA ASP A 327 -21.65 -11.51 0.80
C ASP A 327 -20.46 -12.48 0.69
N ILE A 328 -19.36 -12.16 1.39
CA ILE A 328 -18.38 -13.16 1.82
C ILE A 328 -18.21 -13.02 3.34
N ASN A 329 -19.05 -13.73 4.08
CA ASN A 329 -18.78 -14.12 5.47
C ASN A 329 -18.78 -15.66 5.53
N GLY A 330 -17.57 -16.22 5.46
CA GLY A 330 -17.33 -17.67 5.51
C GLY A 330 -16.19 -18.00 6.48
N TYR A 331 -16.30 -17.57 7.73
CA TYR A 331 -15.45 -18.09 8.82
C TYR A 331 -16.25 -19.12 9.62
N GLN A 332 -16.10 -20.40 9.27
CA GLN A 332 -16.54 -21.51 10.12
C GLN A 332 -15.56 -21.64 11.28
N GLY A 333 -15.98 -21.20 12.47
CA GLY A 333 -15.32 -21.51 13.73
C GLY A 333 -15.43 -23.01 14.02
N GLN A 334 -14.30 -23.70 14.07
CA GLN A 334 -14.23 -25.05 14.62
C GLN A 334 -14.34 -25.01 16.15
N ALA A 335 -15.26 -25.83 16.64
CA ALA A 335 -15.62 -25.98 18.03
C ALA A 335 -14.46 -26.42 18.93
N ALA A 336 -14.45 -25.86 20.13
CA ALA A 336 -13.62 -26.26 21.25
C ALA A 336 -13.82 -27.74 21.62
N ASN A 337 -12.73 -28.47 21.75
CA ASN A 337 -12.72 -29.82 22.31
C ASN A 337 -12.39 -29.74 23.82
N PRO A 338 -13.26 -30.23 24.73
CA PRO A 338 -13.03 -30.13 26.16
C PRO A 338 -12.40 -31.42 26.68
N TYR A 339 -11.08 -31.49 26.76
CA TYR A 339 -10.41 -32.41 27.68
C TYR A 339 -9.19 -31.75 28.30
N ALA A 340 -9.28 -31.62 29.63
CA ALA A 340 -8.27 -31.12 30.53
C ALA A 340 -7.12 -32.10 30.74
N SER A 341 -5.92 -31.56 30.91
CA SER A 341 -4.79 -31.97 31.78
C SER A 341 -3.56 -31.17 31.30
N GLY A 342 -2.82 -30.39 32.09
CA GLY A 342 -2.51 -30.43 33.51
C GLY A 342 -1.02 -30.74 33.67
N TRP A 343 -0.28 -29.82 34.31
CA TRP A 343 1.12 -29.89 34.83
C TRP A 343 2.21 -29.80 33.75
N GLU A 344 3.29 -28.99 33.83
CA GLU A 344 3.97 -28.19 34.86
C GLU A 344 4.40 -26.82 34.27
#